data_AF-A0A957QWZ7-F1
#
_entry.id   AF-A0A957QWZ7-F1
#
_cell.length_a   1.000
_cell.length_b   1.000
_cell.length_c   1.000
_cell.angle_alpha   90.00
_cell.angle_beta   90.00
_cell.angle_gamma   90.00
#
_symmetry.space_group_name_H-M   'P 1'
#
loop_
_entity.id
_entity.type
_entity.pdbx_description
1 polymer ?
#
loop_
_entity_poly.entity_id
_entity_poly.type
_entity_poly.pdbx_seq_one_letter_code
_entity_poly.pdbx_strand_id
1 'polypeptide(L)'
;QLARDIVRNGQGAILTEHPLGTKPDARHFPPRNRIISGLSRGVLVIEAGQKSGALITTTFALEQDREVFAVPGPINSPLSEGTNSLIKEGATMVTGAVDILRELCWQPEPVNLAGRQLGLPATADEVALWTHLTRNPVHVDELCRLVELPSSTVTSTLVMMELKGLVQAVAPLHYAKFF
;
A
#
# COMPACT_ATOMS: atom_id res chain seq x y z
N GLN A 1 -21.28 4.71 6.68
CA GLN A 1 -20.29 5.78 6.86
C GLN A 1 -19.29 5.72 5.72
N LEU A 2 -18.51 4.63 5.61
CA LEU A 2 -17.55 4.40 4.51
C LEU A 2 -18.05 4.72 3.10
N ALA A 3 -19.24 4.25 2.70
CA ALA A 3 -19.78 4.54 1.36
C ALA A 3 -19.92 6.06 1.08
N ARG A 4 -20.29 6.85 2.10
CA ARG A 4 -20.33 8.31 1.97
C ARG A 4 -18.92 8.90 1.91
N ASP A 5 -17.99 8.33 2.66
CA ASP A 5 -16.59 8.77 2.68
C ASP A 5 -15.90 8.52 1.34
N ILE A 6 -16.22 7.41 0.64
CA ILE A 6 -15.70 7.09 -0.71
C ILE A 6 -16.09 8.17 -1.73
N VAL A 7 -17.34 8.64 -1.70
CA VAL A 7 -17.82 9.65 -2.65
C VAL A 7 -17.53 11.08 -2.19
N ARG A 8 -17.04 11.26 -0.96
CA ARG A 8 -16.73 12.57 -0.40
C ARG A 8 -15.64 13.24 -1.24
N ASN A 9 -15.77 14.55 -1.45
CA ASN A 9 -14.86 15.37 -2.25
C ASN A 9 -14.79 15.02 -3.75
N GLY A 10 -15.68 14.15 -4.26
CA GLY A 10 -15.76 13.82 -5.69
C GLY A 10 -14.58 12.99 -6.23
N GLN A 11 -13.78 12.39 -5.34
CA GLN A 11 -12.56 11.64 -5.70
C GLN A 11 -12.79 10.14 -5.86
N GLY A 12 -14.00 9.65 -5.57
CA GLY A 12 -14.39 8.26 -5.70
C GLY A 12 -15.81 8.09 -6.22
N ALA A 13 -16.18 6.85 -6.52
CA ALA A 13 -17.48 6.50 -7.08
C ALA A 13 -18.02 5.20 -6.47
N ILE A 14 -19.34 5.07 -6.49
CA ILE A 14 -20.05 3.82 -6.18
C ILE A 14 -20.82 3.43 -7.43
N LEU A 15 -20.62 2.19 -7.86
CA LEU A 15 -21.29 1.62 -9.02
C LEU A 15 -22.17 0.44 -8.58
N THR A 16 -23.37 0.37 -9.16
CA THR A 16 -24.29 -0.77 -9.01
C THR A 16 -25.01 -1.01 -10.33
N GLU A 17 -25.21 -2.28 -10.69
CA GLU A 17 -26.06 -2.68 -11.81
C GLU A 17 -27.53 -2.90 -11.39
N HIS A 18 -27.82 -2.82 -10.09
CA HIS A 18 -29.15 -3.03 -9.56
C HIS A 18 -29.98 -1.75 -9.52
N PRO A 19 -31.30 -1.83 -9.75
CA PRO A 19 -32.22 -0.71 -9.59
C PRO A 19 -32.16 -0.08 -8.19
N LEU A 20 -32.46 1.22 -8.12
CA LEU A 20 -32.58 1.92 -6.85
C LEU A 20 -33.64 1.26 -5.96
N GLY A 21 -33.31 1.11 -4.67
CA GLY A 21 -34.17 0.43 -3.69
C GLY A 21 -33.95 -1.09 -3.59
N THR A 22 -33.11 -1.69 -4.43
CA THR A 22 -32.74 -3.10 -4.30
C THR A 22 -32.07 -3.35 -2.94
N LYS A 23 -32.60 -4.33 -2.19
CA LYS A 23 -32.04 -4.71 -0.89
C LYS A 23 -30.79 -5.60 -1.05
N PRO A 24 -29.86 -5.58 -0.08
CA PRO A 24 -28.74 -6.53 -0.07
C PRO A 24 -29.26 -7.98 -0.03
N ASP A 25 -28.76 -8.82 -0.94
CA ASP A 25 -29.06 -10.25 -1.01
C ASP A 25 -27.76 -11.01 -1.28
N ALA A 26 -27.54 -12.13 -0.59
CA ALA A 26 -26.35 -12.97 -0.75
C ALA A 26 -26.11 -13.38 -2.21
N ARG A 27 -27.17 -13.56 -3.00
CA ARG A 27 -27.11 -13.94 -4.41
C ARG A 27 -26.55 -12.85 -5.31
N HIS A 28 -26.56 -11.59 -4.86
CA HIS A 28 -26.01 -10.47 -5.63
C HIS A 28 -24.48 -10.33 -5.47
N PHE A 29 -23.86 -10.98 -4.48
CA PHE A 29 -22.43 -10.80 -4.22
C PHE A 29 -21.55 -11.44 -5.30
N PRO A 30 -21.71 -12.74 -5.68
CA PRO A 30 -20.86 -13.34 -6.70
C PRO A 30 -20.97 -12.64 -8.07
N PRO A 31 -22.16 -12.37 -8.62
CA PRO A 31 -22.28 -11.72 -9.94
C PRO A 31 -21.60 -10.35 -10.00
N ARG A 32 -21.65 -9.55 -8.92
CA ARG A 32 -21.01 -8.23 -8.89
C ARG A 32 -19.48 -8.30 -9.00
N ASN A 33 -18.85 -9.39 -8.57
CA ASN A 33 -17.39 -9.50 -8.58
C ASN A 33 -16.79 -9.42 -10.00
N ARG A 34 -17.55 -9.81 -11.03
CA ARG A 34 -17.16 -9.64 -12.44
C ARG A 34 -16.95 -8.18 -12.83
N ILE A 35 -17.65 -7.24 -12.18
CA ILE A 35 -17.51 -5.80 -12.42
C ILE A 35 -16.21 -5.31 -11.76
N ILE A 36 -15.85 -5.86 -10.59
CA ILE A 36 -14.62 -5.50 -9.88
C ILE A 36 -13.40 -5.88 -10.73
N SER A 37 -13.33 -7.14 -11.17
CA SER A 37 -12.25 -7.59 -12.07
C SER A 37 -12.30 -6.88 -13.41
N GLY A 38 -13.50 -6.68 -13.97
CA GLY A 38 -13.68 -6.11 -15.30
C GLY A 38 -13.22 -4.66 -15.43
N LEU A 39 -13.40 -3.87 -14.37
CA LEU A 39 -12.91 -2.49 -14.28
C LEU A 39 -11.43 -2.37 -13.90
N SER A 40 -10.79 -3.48 -13.53
CA SER A 40 -9.40 -3.51 -13.09
C SER A 40 -8.47 -3.97 -14.23
N ARG A 41 -7.18 -3.63 -14.15
CA ARG A 41 -6.16 -4.25 -15.03
C ARG A 41 -5.68 -5.60 -14.50
N GLY A 42 -5.76 -5.78 -13.19
CA GLY A 42 -5.47 -7.04 -12.52
C GLY A 42 -6.06 -7.03 -11.10
N VAL A 43 -6.11 -8.20 -10.48
CA VAL A 43 -6.70 -8.41 -9.16
C VAL A 43 -5.65 -8.96 -8.21
N LEU A 44 -5.46 -8.28 -7.07
CA LEU A 44 -4.59 -8.74 -5.99
C LEU A 44 -5.39 -9.39 -4.87
N VAL A 45 -5.07 -10.64 -4.56
CA VAL A 45 -5.63 -11.37 -3.41
C VAL A 45 -4.63 -11.34 -2.26
N ILE A 46 -5.03 -10.69 -1.17
CA ILE A 46 -4.20 -10.57 0.04
C ILE A 46 -4.33 -11.82 0.92
N GLU A 47 -5.57 -12.26 1.16
CA GLU A 47 -5.89 -13.46 1.94
C GLU A 47 -7.12 -14.15 1.34
N ALA A 48 -7.07 -15.47 1.26
CA ALA A 48 -8.17 -16.31 0.83
C ALA A 48 -7.99 -17.73 1.36
N GLY A 49 -9.00 -18.26 2.06
CA GLY A 49 -9.12 -19.71 2.24
C GLY A 49 -9.70 -20.39 1.00
N GLN A 50 -9.69 -21.73 0.96
CA GLN A 50 -10.15 -22.53 -0.19
C GLN A 50 -11.57 -22.23 -0.68
N LYS A 51 -12.46 -21.78 0.22
CA LYS A 51 -13.86 -21.44 -0.12
C LYS A 51 -14.14 -19.94 -0.09
N SER A 52 -13.09 -19.11 -0.22
CA SER A 52 -13.22 -17.66 -0.21
C SER A 52 -13.93 -17.16 -1.47
N GLY A 53 -14.86 -16.21 -1.29
CA GLY A 53 -15.48 -15.50 -2.42
C GLY A 53 -14.49 -14.68 -3.24
N ALA A 54 -13.29 -14.39 -2.71
CA ALA A 54 -12.21 -13.75 -3.47
C ALA A 54 -11.74 -14.62 -4.64
N LEU A 55 -11.78 -15.96 -4.51
CA LEU A 55 -11.40 -16.89 -5.57
C LEU A 55 -12.40 -16.85 -6.75
N ILE A 56 -13.66 -16.49 -6.49
CA ILE A 56 -14.64 -16.25 -7.57
C ILE A 56 -14.21 -15.02 -8.39
N THR A 57 -13.71 -13.97 -7.73
CA THR A 57 -13.19 -12.78 -8.41
C THR A 57 -11.97 -13.11 -9.27
N THR A 58 -11.08 -14.00 -8.82
CA THR A 58 -9.93 -14.42 -9.63
C THR A 58 -10.35 -15.24 -10.84
N THR A 59 -11.37 -16.10 -10.72
CA THR A 59 -11.95 -16.78 -11.89
C THR A 59 -12.47 -15.78 -12.92
N PHE A 60 -13.27 -14.79 -12.50
CA PHE A 60 -13.73 -13.74 -13.42
C PHE A 60 -12.59 -12.92 -14.02
N ALA A 61 -11.53 -12.66 -13.25
CA ALA A 61 -10.35 -11.95 -13.73
C ALA A 61 -9.67 -12.71 -14.87
N LEU A 62 -9.42 -14.01 -14.69
CA LEU A 62 -8.81 -14.87 -15.71
C LEU A 62 -9.69 -14.98 -16.96
N GLU A 63 -11.01 -15.15 -16.79
CA GLU A 63 -11.96 -15.17 -17.90
C GLU A 63 -12.00 -13.86 -18.70
N GLN A 64 -11.64 -12.74 -18.06
CA GLN A 64 -11.60 -11.40 -18.64
C GLN A 64 -10.21 -10.96 -19.07
N ASP A 65 -9.26 -11.89 -19.13
CA ASP A 65 -7.86 -11.64 -19.51
C ASP A 65 -7.23 -10.54 -18.64
N ARG A 66 -7.41 -10.67 -17.33
CA ARG A 66 -6.84 -9.79 -16.30
C ARG A 66 -5.78 -10.54 -15.51
N GLU A 67 -4.73 -9.81 -15.16
CA GLU A 67 -3.66 -10.34 -14.32
C GLU A 67 -4.19 -10.72 -12.93
N VAL A 68 -3.73 -11.86 -12.41
CA VAL A 68 -4.03 -12.30 -11.05
C VAL A 68 -2.75 -12.31 -10.23
N PHE A 69 -2.81 -11.61 -9.11
CA PHE A 69 -1.74 -11.47 -8.15
C PHE A 69 -2.15 -12.08 -6.81
N ALA A 70 -1.20 -12.66 -6.10
CA ALA A 70 -1.45 -13.25 -4.79
C ALA A 70 -0.29 -12.98 -3.82
N VAL A 71 -0.64 -12.62 -2.58
CA VAL A 71 0.33 -12.46 -1.49
C VAL A 71 0.61 -13.84 -0.89
N PRO A 72 1.89 -14.28 -0.82
CA PRO A 72 2.22 -15.54 -0.20
C PRO A 72 1.98 -15.47 1.32
N GLY A 73 1.57 -16.58 1.92
CA GLY A 73 1.32 -16.64 3.36
C GLY A 73 1.72 -17.97 4.00
N PRO A 74 1.67 -18.06 5.34
CA PRO A 74 2.09 -19.26 6.07
C PRO A 74 1.34 -20.52 5.61
N ILE A 75 2.06 -21.61 5.35
CA ILE A 75 1.46 -22.87 4.85
C ILE A 75 0.46 -23.53 5.82
N ASN A 76 0.52 -23.16 7.10
CA ASN A 76 -0.36 -23.63 8.16
C ASN A 76 -1.52 -22.67 8.45
N SER A 77 -1.63 -21.57 7.71
CA SER A 77 -2.75 -20.63 7.83
C SER A 77 -3.86 -21.01 6.86
N PRO A 78 -5.09 -21.32 7.33
CA PRO A 78 -6.23 -21.56 6.45
C PRO A 78 -6.58 -20.37 5.55
N LEU A 79 -6.20 -19.16 5.95
CA LEU A 79 -6.42 -17.92 5.18
C LEU A 79 -5.40 -17.73 4.05
N SER A 80 -4.34 -18.53 4.01
CA SER A 80 -3.31 -18.47 2.97
C SER A 80 -3.40 -19.63 1.97
N GLU A 81 -4.27 -20.61 2.20
CA GLU A 81 -4.42 -21.76 1.32
C GLU A 81 -4.80 -21.37 -0.11
N GLY A 82 -5.75 -20.44 -0.26
CA GLY A 82 -6.20 -19.94 -1.56
C GLY A 82 -5.14 -19.11 -2.27
N THR A 83 -4.47 -18.19 -1.57
CA THR A 83 -3.40 -17.39 -2.19
C THR A 83 -2.20 -18.24 -2.60
N ASN A 84 -1.79 -19.18 -1.75
CA ASN A 84 -0.70 -20.12 -2.07
C ASN A 84 -1.07 -21.06 -3.22
N SER A 85 -2.34 -21.50 -3.34
CA SER A 85 -2.81 -22.27 -4.50
C SER A 85 -2.81 -21.45 -5.78
N LEU A 86 -3.29 -20.20 -5.75
CA LEU A 86 -3.23 -19.30 -6.90
C LEU A 86 -1.78 -19.13 -7.41
N ILE A 87 -0.82 -18.95 -6.50
CA ILE A 87 0.60 -18.85 -6.87
C ILE A 87 1.09 -20.14 -7.55
N LYS A 88 0.67 -21.32 -7.07
CA LYS A 88 0.99 -22.60 -7.72
C LYS A 88 0.35 -22.74 -9.10
N GLU A 89 -0.82 -22.15 -9.29
CA GLU A 89 -1.58 -22.15 -10.55
C GLU A 89 -1.06 -21.10 -11.54
N GLY A 90 -0.09 -20.27 -11.15
CA GLY A 90 0.58 -19.31 -12.03
C GLY A 90 0.26 -17.84 -11.77
N ALA A 91 -0.49 -17.52 -10.70
CA ALA A 91 -0.66 -16.14 -10.28
C ALA A 91 0.69 -15.53 -9.85
N THR A 92 0.90 -14.27 -10.20
CA THR A 92 2.14 -13.55 -9.86
C THR A 92 2.21 -13.35 -8.34
N MET A 93 3.28 -13.85 -7.74
CA MET A 93 3.55 -13.66 -6.32
C MET A 93 3.90 -12.20 -6.05
N VAL A 94 3.22 -11.59 -5.07
CA VAL A 94 3.44 -10.19 -4.70
C VAL A 94 3.97 -10.08 -3.28
N THR A 95 5.14 -9.47 -3.15
CA THR A 95 5.77 -9.10 -1.88
C THR A 95 5.78 -7.59 -1.66
N GLY A 96 5.53 -6.81 -2.72
CA GLY A 96 5.33 -5.37 -2.67
C GLY A 96 4.72 -4.82 -3.95
N ALA A 97 4.34 -3.53 -3.93
CA ALA A 97 3.68 -2.88 -5.06
C ALA A 97 4.50 -2.90 -6.37
N VAL A 98 5.83 -2.96 -6.25
CA VAL A 98 6.75 -3.02 -7.42
C VAL A 98 6.51 -4.27 -8.26
N ASP A 99 6.14 -5.40 -7.65
CA ASP A 99 5.87 -6.65 -8.36
C ASP A 99 4.66 -6.49 -9.30
N ILE A 100 3.61 -5.82 -8.81
CA ILE A 100 2.39 -5.52 -9.59
C ILE A 100 2.71 -4.54 -10.73
N LEU A 101 3.43 -3.45 -10.42
CA LEU A 101 3.77 -2.45 -11.43
C LEU A 101 4.63 -3.04 -12.54
N ARG A 102 5.57 -3.92 -12.20
CA ARG A 102 6.43 -4.62 -13.17
C ARG A 102 5.60 -5.52 -14.08
N GLU A 103 4.72 -6.34 -13.51
CA GLU A 103 3.90 -7.28 -14.29
C GLU A 103 2.97 -6.55 -15.25
N LEU A 104 2.31 -5.48 -14.78
CA LEU A 104 1.43 -4.66 -15.61
C LEU A 104 2.18 -3.82 -16.65
N CYS A 105 3.51 -3.94 -16.74
CA CYS A 105 4.41 -3.07 -17.51
C CYS A 105 4.09 -1.59 -17.25
N TRP A 106 3.61 -1.29 -16.03
CA TRP A 106 3.21 0.04 -15.64
C TRP A 106 4.46 0.77 -15.19
N GLN A 107 5.07 1.49 -16.12
CA GLN A 107 6.02 2.51 -15.75
C GLN A 107 5.20 3.65 -15.14
N PRO A 108 5.32 3.92 -13.83
CA PRO A 108 4.77 5.16 -13.33
C PRO A 108 5.41 6.26 -14.15
N GLU A 109 4.59 7.08 -14.84
CA GLU A 109 5.03 8.41 -15.24
C GLU A 109 5.81 8.97 -14.05
N PRO A 110 7.05 9.46 -14.24
CA PRO A 110 7.84 9.99 -13.14
C PRO A 110 6.91 10.95 -12.42
N VAL A 111 6.49 10.56 -11.21
CA VAL A 111 5.59 11.40 -10.43
C VAL A 111 6.31 12.72 -10.41
N ASN A 112 5.67 13.75 -10.97
CA ASN A 112 6.31 15.04 -11.05
C ASN A 112 6.36 15.60 -9.63
N LEU A 113 7.37 15.14 -8.90
CA LEU A 113 7.82 15.63 -7.62
C LEU A 113 8.37 17.05 -7.78
N ALA A 114 8.35 17.68 -8.97
CA ALA A 114 8.67 19.10 -9.09
C ALA A 114 7.74 20.01 -8.26
N GLY A 115 6.62 19.50 -7.73
CA GLY A 115 5.85 20.18 -6.67
C GLY A 115 6.15 19.73 -5.23
N ARG A 116 6.76 18.55 -5.04
CA ARG A 116 7.23 18.01 -3.77
C ARG A 116 8.70 17.67 -3.93
N GLN A 117 9.55 18.67 -3.78
CA GLN A 117 10.98 18.45 -3.69
C GLN A 117 11.23 17.64 -2.43
N LEU A 118 11.21 16.30 -2.55
CA LEU A 118 11.78 15.39 -1.57
C LEU A 118 13.24 15.78 -1.49
N GLY A 119 13.56 16.67 -0.56
CA GLY A 119 14.90 17.22 -0.45
C GLY A 119 15.80 16.07 -0.02
N LEU A 120 16.84 15.75 -0.79
CA LEU A 120 17.88 14.85 -0.28
C LEU A 120 18.52 15.47 0.97
N PRO A 121 19.06 14.64 1.89
CA PRO A 121 19.96 15.15 2.93
C PRO A 121 21.08 15.97 2.28
N ALA A 122 21.09 17.27 2.56
CA ALA A 122 21.94 18.24 1.88
C ALA A 122 23.09 18.73 2.77
N THR A 123 22.95 18.59 4.10
CA THR A 123 23.98 18.96 5.08
C THR A 123 24.62 17.72 5.69
N ALA A 124 25.82 17.88 6.24
CA ALA A 124 26.52 16.78 6.94
C ALA A 124 25.66 16.20 8.09
N ASP A 125 24.98 17.07 8.84
CA ASP A 125 24.10 16.69 9.95
C ASP A 125 22.87 15.89 9.46
N GLU A 126 22.27 16.30 8.33
CA GLU A 126 21.16 15.57 7.72
C GLU A 126 21.59 14.17 7.25
N VAL A 127 22.78 14.05 6.67
CA VAL A 127 23.33 12.76 6.22
C VAL A 127 23.64 11.84 7.40
N ALA A 128 24.20 12.39 8.48
CA ALA A 128 24.49 11.65 9.70
C ALA A 128 23.19 11.09 10.32
N LEU A 129 22.16 11.92 10.48
CA LEU A 129 20.85 11.49 11.00
C LEU A 129 20.16 10.50 10.06
N TRP A 130 20.23 10.73 8.75
CA TRP A 130 19.62 9.85 7.74
C TRP A 130 20.16 8.42 7.79
N THR A 131 21.44 8.24 8.16
CA THR A 131 22.07 6.92 8.23
C THR A 131 21.51 6.06 9.38
N HIS A 132 21.08 6.69 10.48
CA HIS A 132 20.57 6.00 11.66
C HIS A 132 19.04 5.90 11.73
N LEU A 133 18.32 6.68 10.91
CA LEU A 133 16.87 6.61 10.83
C LEU A 133 16.41 5.42 9.98
N THR A 134 15.32 4.77 10.40
CA THR A 134 14.66 3.69 9.65
C THR A 134 13.16 3.95 9.60
N ARG A 135 12.38 3.01 9.04
CA ARG A 135 10.91 3.05 9.15
C ARG A 135 10.39 2.81 10.56
N ASN A 136 11.22 2.27 11.46
CA ASN A 136 10.88 2.13 12.86
C ASN A 136 11.13 3.47 13.59
N PRO A 137 10.19 3.93 14.43
CA PRO A 137 10.36 5.15 15.22
C PRO A 137 11.60 5.10 16.13
N VAL A 138 12.44 6.12 16.08
CA VAL A 138 13.61 6.29 16.95
C VAL A 138 13.44 7.55 17.79
N HIS A 139 13.78 7.49 19.08
CA HIS A 139 13.69 8.64 19.99
C HIS A 139 14.82 9.65 19.73
N VAL A 140 14.54 10.95 19.88
CA VAL A 140 15.51 12.04 19.65
C VAL A 140 16.79 11.85 20.49
N ASP A 141 16.67 11.47 21.77
CA ASP A 141 17.85 11.25 22.63
C ASP A 141 18.75 10.11 22.13
N GLU A 142 18.18 9.10 21.48
CA GLU A 142 18.96 8.00 20.90
C GLU A 142 19.72 8.49 19.67
N LEU A 143 19.07 9.28 18.81
CA LEU A 143 19.72 9.93 17.68
C LEU A 143 20.86 10.83 18.15
N CYS A 144 20.65 11.67 19.17
CA CYS A 144 21.70 12.52 19.76
C CYS A 144 22.95 11.72 20.17
N ARG A 145 22.77 10.53 20.75
CA ARG A 145 23.89 9.66 21.13
C ARG A 145 24.60 9.06 19.92
N LEU A 146 23.86 8.67 18.89
CA LEU A 146 24.41 8.00 17.71
C LEU A 146 25.19 8.93 16.79
N VAL A 147 24.70 10.17 16.60
CA VAL A 147 25.39 11.16 15.75
C VAL A 147 26.35 12.06 16.52
N GLU A 148 26.43 11.92 17.86
CA GLU A 148 27.27 12.75 18.73
C GLU A 148 27.05 14.27 18.54
N LEU A 149 25.81 14.66 18.24
CA LEU A 149 25.41 16.06 18.04
C LEU A 149 24.57 16.58 19.22
N PRO A 150 24.64 17.90 19.53
CA PRO A 150 23.78 18.52 20.52
C PRO A 150 22.29 18.33 20.18
N SER A 151 21.45 18.16 21.22
CA SER A 151 20.01 17.96 21.04
C SER A 151 19.32 19.10 20.30
N SER A 152 19.82 20.34 20.42
CA SER A 152 19.36 21.50 19.65
C SER A 152 19.61 21.36 18.15
N THR A 153 20.76 20.83 17.76
CA THR A 153 21.12 20.58 16.35
C THR A 153 20.31 19.42 15.78
N VAL A 154 20.16 18.33 16.53
CA VAL A 154 19.37 17.17 16.11
C VAL A 154 17.89 17.56 15.93
N THR A 155 17.30 18.25 16.91
CA THR A 155 15.88 18.62 16.86
C THR A 155 15.61 19.59 15.71
N SER A 156 16.45 20.61 15.51
CA SER A 156 16.29 21.57 14.41
C SER A 156 16.47 20.89 13.05
N THR A 157 17.44 19.99 12.92
CA THR A 157 17.68 19.25 11.68
C THR A 157 16.52 18.29 11.36
N LEU A 158 15.97 17.58 12.36
CA LEU A 158 14.81 16.70 12.18
C LEU A 158 13.56 17.48 11.73
N VAL A 159 13.31 18.65 12.29
CA VAL A 159 12.21 19.53 11.84
C VAL A 159 12.43 19.96 10.39
N MET A 160 13.65 20.32 10.00
CA MET A 160 13.96 20.68 8.61
C MET A 160 13.82 19.49 7.65
N MET A 161 14.24 18.30 8.07
CA MET A 161 14.05 17.06 7.32
C MET A 161 12.58 16.67 7.20
N GLU A 162 11.76 16.95 8.22
CA GLU A 162 10.31 16.73 8.18
C GLU A 162 9.62 17.68 7.20
N LEU A 163 10.00 18.96 7.19
CA LEU A 163 9.54 19.94 6.19
C LEU A 163 9.95 19.57 4.76
N LYS A 164 11.11 18.92 4.59
CA LYS A 164 11.57 18.35 3.30
C LYS A 164 10.86 17.04 2.93
N GLY A 165 10.05 16.48 3.82
CA GLY A 165 9.37 15.20 3.62
C GLY A 165 10.28 13.97 3.69
N LEU A 166 11.47 14.09 4.28
CA LEU A 166 12.40 12.97 4.47
C LEU A 166 12.01 12.08 5.65
N VAL A 167 11.54 12.70 6.73
CA VAL A 167 11.21 12.05 8.00
C VAL A 167 9.83 12.53 8.47
N GLN A 168 9.24 11.82 9.44
CA GLN A 168 7.96 12.18 10.05
C GLN A 168 8.01 11.98 11.56
N ALA A 169 7.41 12.90 12.32
CA ALA A 169 7.13 12.71 13.74
C ALA A 169 5.93 11.77 13.91
N VAL A 170 6.18 10.60 14.49
CA VAL A 170 5.18 9.53 14.67
C VAL A 170 4.61 9.49 16.08
N ALA A 171 5.36 10.00 17.06
CA ALA A 171 4.97 10.19 18.45
C ALA A 171 5.82 11.32 19.05
N PRO A 172 5.51 11.84 20.26
CA PRO A 172 6.34 12.87 20.89
C PRO A 172 7.81 12.43 20.94
N LEU A 173 8.69 13.26 20.37
CA LEU A 173 10.14 13.02 20.29
C LEU A 173 10.55 11.73 19.56
N HIS A 174 9.68 11.14 18.74
CA HIS A 174 10.02 9.97 17.92
C HIS A 174 9.88 10.28 16.44
N TYR A 175 10.92 9.92 15.66
CA TYR A 175 10.98 10.16 14.21
C TYR A 175 11.25 8.87 13.44
N ALA A 176 10.67 8.76 12.25
CA ALA A 176 10.90 7.67 11.31
C ALA A 176 11.06 8.21 9.88
N LYS A 177 11.71 7.45 8.99
CA LYS A 177 11.77 7.79 7.56
C LYS A 177 10.37 7.74 6.95
N PHE A 178 10.12 8.68 6.03
CA PHE A 178 8.86 8.70 5.26
C PHE A 178 8.80 7.54 4.25
N PHE A 179 9.97 7.06 3.77
CA PHE A 179 10.14 5.96 2.82
C PHE A 179 11.19 4.95 3.27
#